data_AF-A0A3C2CLN2-F1
#
_entry.id   AF-A0A3C2CLN2-F1
#
_cell.length_a   1.000
_cell.length_b   1.000
_cell.length_c   1.000
_cell.angle_alpha   90.00
_cell.angle_beta   90.00
_cell.angle_gamma   90.00
#
_symmetry.space_group_name_H-M   'P 1'
#
loop_
_entity.id
_entity.type
_entity.pdbx_description
1 polymer ?
#
loop_
_entity_poly.entity_id
_entity_poly.type
_entity_poly.pdbx_seq_one_letter_code
_entity_poly.pdbx_strand_id
1 'polypeptide(L)'
;MELFNDWMGISGGGQALGRYAHYLGGITWIGLLYFFNFIQGSAFGEMSDAARGEALRKITWRTLWWFRWAAMLTWVSGIWILVHQELIHDMDYWRSAPGMGIAFGSILGTTMAANVWMVIWPAQKIAIGSSVTVSEGGEADAEAPAAAKRAGRASRVNTLFSLPLIFFMMWPSHFGLNFDSPEGGTRAVLWIVFAVIWLTMELSALGKIGGYDNKINAVVLEKHQDTIKWGFL
;
A
#
# COMPACT_ATOMS: atom_id res chain seq x y z
N MET A 1 6.37 -4.11 36.77
CA MET A 1 6.09 -3.44 35.48
C MET A 1 6.94 -4.12 34.43
N GLU A 2 6.38 -5.09 33.70
CA GLU A 2 7.11 -5.84 32.66
C GLU A 2 7.65 -4.94 31.55
N LEU A 3 7.02 -3.79 31.32
CA LEU A 3 7.36 -2.81 30.29
C LEU A 3 8.83 -2.34 30.29
N PHE A 4 9.46 -2.25 31.47
CA PHE A 4 10.86 -1.80 31.62
C PHE A 4 11.84 -2.92 31.95
N ASN A 5 11.34 -4.08 32.39
CA ASN A 5 12.16 -5.19 32.89
C ASN A 5 12.32 -6.30 31.84
N ASP A 6 11.38 -6.43 30.91
CA ASP A 6 11.44 -7.33 29.77
C ASP A 6 11.15 -6.53 28.50
N TRP A 7 12.14 -5.76 28.05
CA TRP A 7 11.97 -4.85 26.91
C TRP A 7 11.51 -5.55 25.63
N MET A 8 11.95 -6.79 25.41
CA MET A 8 11.71 -7.54 24.17
C MET A 8 10.56 -8.54 24.27
N GLY A 9 10.05 -8.81 25.49
CA GLY A 9 8.88 -9.65 25.69
C GLY A 9 7.62 -9.13 25.01
N ILE A 10 6.62 -10.01 24.87
CA ILE A 10 5.35 -9.72 24.20
C ILE A 10 4.61 -8.51 24.82
N SER A 11 4.75 -8.30 26.14
CA SER A 11 4.22 -7.17 26.91
C SER A 11 5.26 -6.06 27.17
N GLY A 12 6.46 -6.18 26.59
CA GLY A 12 7.61 -5.32 26.78
C GLY A 12 7.51 -3.95 26.12
N GLY A 13 8.31 -3.00 26.60
CA GLY A 13 8.36 -1.64 26.05
C GLY A 13 8.75 -1.58 24.57
N GLY A 14 9.56 -2.51 24.08
CA GLY A 14 9.94 -2.63 22.66
C GLY A 14 8.76 -3.02 21.76
N GLN A 15 7.88 -3.91 22.24
CA GLN A 15 6.63 -4.24 21.54
C GLN A 15 5.66 -3.07 21.51
N ALA A 16 5.53 -2.33 22.62
CA ALA A 16 4.70 -1.14 22.69
C ALA A 16 5.17 -0.05 21.70
N LEU A 17 6.48 0.23 21.66
CA LEU A 17 7.05 1.19 20.72
C LEU A 17 6.93 0.72 19.27
N GLY A 18 7.20 -0.56 18.99
CA GLY A 18 7.08 -1.13 17.65
C GLY A 18 5.67 -0.99 17.09
N ARG A 19 4.66 -1.33 17.90
CA ARG A 19 3.23 -1.16 17.54
C ARG A 19 2.88 0.31 17.36
N TYR A 20 3.32 1.20 18.25
CA TYR A 20 3.04 2.62 18.12
C TYR A 20 3.64 3.21 16.83
N ALA A 21 4.90 2.89 16.52
CA ALA A 21 5.54 3.26 15.27
C ALA A 21 4.80 2.70 14.04
N HIS A 22 4.35 1.44 14.12
CA HIS A 22 3.58 0.79 13.06
C HIS A 22 2.26 1.51 12.78
N TYR A 23 1.51 1.86 13.82
CA TYR A 23 0.23 2.56 13.68
C TYR A 23 0.41 3.99 13.16
N LEU A 24 1.36 4.76 13.71
CA LEU A 24 1.63 6.12 13.24
C LEU A 24 2.09 6.13 11.77
N GLY A 25 3.01 5.23 11.42
CA GLY A 25 3.44 5.03 10.04
C GLY A 25 2.26 4.64 9.15
N GLY A 26 1.44 3.68 9.59
CA GLY A 26 0.33 3.13 8.81
C GLY A 26 -0.74 4.19 8.52
N ILE A 27 -1.15 4.95 9.54
CA ILE A 27 -2.10 6.06 9.39
C ILE A 27 -1.56 7.10 8.42
N THR A 28 -0.30 7.49 8.57
CA THR A 28 0.34 8.48 7.68
C THR A 28 0.42 7.96 6.25
N TRP A 29 0.84 6.70 6.08
CA TRP A 29 1.02 6.09 4.77
C TRP A 29 -0.31 5.97 4.01
N ILE A 30 -1.32 5.34 4.63
CA ILE A 30 -2.63 5.17 4.02
C ILE A 30 -3.34 6.51 3.85
N GLY A 31 -3.22 7.43 4.81
CA GLY A 31 -3.78 8.77 4.70
C GLY A 31 -3.26 9.53 3.47
N LEU A 32 -1.95 9.47 3.23
CA LEU A 32 -1.34 10.10 2.04
C LEU A 32 -1.70 9.36 0.75
N LEU A 33 -1.83 8.03 0.79
CA LEU A 33 -2.34 7.24 -0.34
C LEU A 33 -3.74 7.73 -0.75
N TYR A 34 -4.63 7.91 0.22
CA TYR A 34 -5.99 8.40 -0.02
C TYR A 34 -6.01 9.86 -0.46
N PHE A 35 -5.11 10.71 0.07
CA PHE A 35 -4.93 12.05 -0.45
C PHE A 35 -4.60 12.05 -1.95
N PHE A 36 -3.62 11.24 -2.38
CA PHE A 36 -3.28 11.17 -3.81
C PHE A 36 -4.44 10.70 -4.67
N ASN A 37 -5.19 9.72 -4.17
CA ASN A 37 -6.17 9.00 -4.95
C ASN A 37 -7.54 9.69 -4.99
N PHE A 38 -7.99 10.26 -3.87
CA PHE A 38 -9.34 10.81 -3.72
C PHE A 38 -9.38 12.33 -3.85
N ILE A 39 -8.24 13.01 -3.63
CA ILE A 39 -8.20 14.48 -3.57
C ILE A 39 -7.29 15.04 -4.67
N GLN A 40 -6.01 14.67 -4.68
CA GLN A 40 -5.02 15.31 -5.57
C GLN A 40 -5.34 15.06 -7.05
N GLY A 41 -5.67 13.82 -7.42
CA GLY A 41 -5.92 13.46 -8.81
C GLY A 41 -7.12 14.19 -9.44
N SER A 42 -8.22 14.34 -8.70
CA SER A 42 -9.40 15.09 -9.15
C SER A 42 -9.09 16.58 -9.22
N ALA A 43 -8.49 17.15 -8.17
CA ALA A 43 -8.11 18.56 -8.15
C ALA A 43 -7.18 18.94 -9.32
N PHE A 44 -6.23 18.07 -9.68
CA PHE A 44 -5.35 18.31 -10.82
C PHE A 44 -6.09 18.33 -12.16
N GLY A 45 -7.17 17.56 -12.31
CA GLY A 45 -8.01 17.57 -13.52
C GLY A 45 -8.69 18.91 -13.77
N GLU A 46 -8.90 19.71 -12.73
CA GLU A 46 -9.57 21.02 -12.78
C GLU A 46 -8.58 22.20 -12.84
N MET A 47 -7.29 21.96 -12.62
CA MET A 47 -6.24 22.97 -12.66
C MET A 47 -5.75 23.26 -14.07
N SER A 48 -5.31 24.51 -14.31
CA SER A 48 -4.50 24.85 -15.48
C SER A 48 -3.14 24.14 -15.42
N ASP A 49 -2.48 23.97 -16.57
CA ASP A 49 -1.20 23.27 -16.63
C ASP A 49 -0.11 23.94 -15.80
N ALA A 50 -0.09 25.28 -15.75
CA ALA A 50 0.84 26.04 -14.91
C ALA A 50 0.61 25.78 -13.41
N ALA A 51 -0.65 25.86 -12.95
CA ALA A 51 -1.01 25.61 -11.56
C ALA A 51 -0.74 24.16 -11.15
N ARG A 52 -1.09 23.20 -12.02
CA ARG A 52 -0.80 21.77 -11.81
C ARG A 52 0.70 21.52 -11.72
N GLY A 53 1.49 22.13 -12.60
CA GLY A 53 2.94 22.04 -12.58
C GLY A 53 3.53 22.54 -11.26
N GLU A 54 3.06 23.70 -10.78
CA GLU A 54 3.50 24.24 -9.49
C GLU A 54 3.11 23.35 -8.31
N ALA A 55 1.87 22.85 -8.29
CA ALA A 55 1.40 21.92 -7.26
C ALA A 55 2.21 20.61 -7.24
N LEU A 56 2.59 20.08 -8.41
CA LEU A 56 3.49 18.92 -8.51
C LEU A 56 4.84 19.20 -7.83
N ARG A 57 5.47 20.35 -8.14
CA ARG A 57 6.80 20.72 -7.62
C ARG A 57 6.79 21.04 -6.12
N LYS A 58 5.71 21.63 -5.59
CA LYS A 58 5.65 22.10 -4.20
C LYS A 58 4.90 21.16 -3.26
N ILE A 59 3.76 20.61 -3.69
CA ILE A 59 2.90 19.78 -2.85
C ILE A 59 3.25 18.32 -3.05
N THR A 60 3.08 17.80 -4.27
CA THR A 60 3.21 16.36 -4.55
C THR A 60 4.61 15.84 -4.19
N TRP A 61 5.67 16.57 -4.51
CA TRP A 61 7.04 16.19 -4.13
C TRP A 61 7.21 15.97 -2.62
N ARG A 62 6.68 16.88 -1.79
CA ARG A 62 6.78 16.79 -0.32
C ARG A 62 5.90 15.67 0.21
N THR A 63 4.68 15.54 -0.32
CA THR A 63 3.76 14.44 0.03
C THR A 63 4.39 13.08 -0.28
N LEU A 64 5.09 12.94 -1.41
CA LEU A 64 5.78 11.71 -1.80
C LEU A 64 6.91 11.33 -0.85
N TRP A 65 7.64 12.32 -0.31
CA TRP A 65 8.68 12.06 0.69
C TRP A 65 8.10 11.39 1.94
N TRP A 66 7.06 12.00 2.52
CA TRP A 66 6.36 11.44 3.68
C TRP A 66 5.73 10.09 3.37
N PHE A 67 5.09 9.96 2.22
CA PHE A 67 4.45 8.72 1.77
C PHE A 67 5.43 7.54 1.72
N ARG A 68 6.63 7.75 1.15
CA ARG A 68 7.69 6.74 1.07
C ARG A 68 8.18 6.27 2.43
N TRP A 69 8.49 7.21 3.31
CA TRP A 69 9.07 6.88 4.60
C TRP A 69 8.04 6.39 5.61
N ALA A 70 6.79 6.85 5.51
CA ALA A 70 5.69 6.26 6.25
C ALA A 70 5.50 4.79 5.85
N ALA A 71 5.51 4.47 4.55
CA ALA A 71 5.45 3.08 4.08
C ALA A 71 6.59 2.22 4.62
N MET A 72 7.82 2.75 4.58
CA MET A 72 9.00 2.04 5.09
C MET A 72 8.94 1.84 6.62
N LEU A 73 8.52 2.87 7.37
CA LEU A 73 8.36 2.79 8.81
C LEU A 73 7.33 1.72 9.19
N THR A 74 6.15 1.72 8.54
CA THR A 74 5.12 0.70 8.77
C THR A 74 5.66 -0.70 8.47
N TRP A 75 6.31 -0.88 7.32
CA TRP A 75 6.79 -2.20 6.92
C TRP A 75 7.87 -2.73 7.87
N VAL A 76 8.89 -1.92 8.18
CA VAL A 76 9.99 -2.31 9.08
C VAL A 76 9.47 -2.58 10.49
N SER A 77 8.61 -1.71 11.02
CA SER A 77 8.01 -1.94 12.35
C SER A 77 7.10 -3.16 12.38
N GLY A 78 6.42 -3.49 11.28
CA GLY A 78 5.62 -4.72 11.16
C GLY A 78 6.48 -5.97 11.24
N ILE A 79 7.59 -6.01 10.50
CA ILE A 79 8.57 -7.11 10.59
C ILE A 79 9.14 -7.20 11.99
N TRP A 80 9.51 -6.06 12.58
CA TRP A 80 10.00 -6.02 13.95
C TRP A 80 9.02 -6.67 14.92
N ILE A 81 7.73 -6.33 14.86
CA ILE A 81 6.70 -6.94 15.70
C ILE A 81 6.66 -8.46 15.49
N LEU A 82 6.62 -8.93 14.25
CA LEU A 82 6.53 -10.37 13.96
C LEU A 82 7.76 -11.16 14.43
N VAL A 83 8.97 -10.62 14.26
CA VAL A 83 10.21 -11.21 14.75
C VAL A 83 10.17 -11.35 16.28
N HIS A 84 9.86 -10.26 16.98
CA HIS A 84 9.94 -10.23 18.45
C HIS A 84 8.76 -10.91 19.15
N GLN A 85 7.69 -11.22 18.42
CA GLN A 85 6.64 -12.11 18.92
C GLN A 85 6.94 -13.59 18.65
N GLU A 86 8.09 -13.90 18.02
CA GLU A 86 8.49 -15.24 17.58
C GLU A 86 7.49 -15.93 16.63
N LEU A 87 6.58 -15.14 16.03
CA LEU A 87 5.51 -15.66 15.19
C LEU A 87 6.01 -16.12 13.82
N ILE A 88 7.15 -15.61 13.34
CA ILE A 88 7.68 -15.96 12.02
C ILE A 88 7.93 -17.46 11.88
N HIS A 89 8.32 -18.13 12.95
CA HIS A 89 8.64 -19.56 12.95
C HIS A 89 7.49 -20.45 13.43
N ASP A 90 6.38 -19.86 13.89
CA ASP A 90 5.22 -20.58 14.40
C ASP A 90 4.25 -20.97 13.28
N MET A 91 4.43 -22.17 12.73
CA MET A 91 3.58 -22.70 11.65
C MET A 91 2.13 -22.95 12.08
N ASP A 92 1.88 -23.19 13.36
CA ASP A 92 0.51 -23.42 13.85
C ASP A 92 -0.23 -22.10 13.95
N TYR A 93 0.45 -21.02 14.36
CA TYR A 93 -0.08 -19.67 14.24
C TYR A 93 -0.44 -19.34 12.79
N TRP A 94 0.45 -19.55 11.81
CA TRP A 94 0.15 -19.22 10.41
C TRP A 94 -0.98 -20.05 9.78
N ARG A 95 -1.31 -21.21 10.36
CA ARG A 95 -2.47 -22.04 9.98
C ARG A 95 -3.77 -21.62 10.67
N SER A 96 -3.68 -20.84 11.74
CA SER A 96 -4.82 -20.33 12.49
C SER A 96 -5.55 -19.21 11.74
N ALA A 97 -6.82 -18.98 12.07
CA ALA A 97 -7.58 -17.87 11.50
C ALA A 97 -6.91 -16.49 11.74
N PRO A 98 -6.40 -16.16 12.95
CA PRO A 98 -5.62 -14.95 13.18
C PRO A 98 -4.36 -14.84 12.31
N GLY A 99 -3.56 -15.89 12.23
CA GLY A 99 -2.29 -15.87 11.50
C GLY A 99 -2.47 -15.75 9.99
N MET A 100 -3.52 -16.36 9.42
CA MET A 100 -3.86 -16.14 8.01
C MET A 100 -4.22 -14.68 7.72
N GLY A 101 -4.93 -14.01 8.63
CA GLY A 101 -5.21 -12.58 8.52
C GLY A 101 -3.91 -11.76 8.43
N ILE A 102 -2.98 -11.97 9.37
CA ILE A 102 -1.66 -11.33 9.31
C ILE A 102 -0.90 -11.69 8.04
N ALA A 103 -1.00 -12.92 7.54
CA ALA A 103 -0.30 -13.34 6.33
C ALA A 103 -0.79 -12.56 5.10
N PHE A 104 -2.11 -12.51 4.90
CA PHE A 104 -2.71 -11.76 3.79
C PHE A 104 -2.41 -10.25 3.91
N GLY A 105 -2.58 -9.67 5.10
CA GLY A 105 -2.25 -8.28 5.37
C GLY A 105 -0.77 -7.97 5.08
N SER A 106 0.14 -8.83 5.52
CA SER A 106 1.59 -8.68 5.34
C SER A 106 2.00 -8.75 3.87
N ILE A 107 1.39 -9.65 3.07
CA ILE A 107 1.65 -9.78 1.64
C ILE A 107 1.18 -8.53 0.89
N LEU A 108 -0.05 -8.07 1.16
CA LEU A 108 -0.58 -6.85 0.55
C LEU A 108 0.28 -5.64 0.94
N GLY A 109 0.61 -5.50 2.23
CA GLY A 109 1.43 -4.39 2.73
C GLY A 109 2.84 -4.39 2.14
N THR A 110 3.46 -5.55 2.02
CA THR A 110 4.78 -5.67 1.38
C THR A 110 4.71 -5.31 -0.09
N THR A 111 3.71 -5.81 -0.83
CA THR A 111 3.48 -5.46 -2.24
C THR A 111 3.27 -3.96 -2.42
N MET A 112 2.45 -3.36 -1.56
CA MET A 112 2.17 -1.94 -1.62
C MET A 112 3.42 -1.10 -1.32
N ALA A 113 4.20 -1.46 -0.29
CA ALA A 113 5.46 -0.78 0.05
C ALA A 113 6.48 -0.90 -1.10
N ALA A 114 6.58 -2.08 -1.71
CA ALA A 114 7.35 -2.34 -2.92
C ALA A 114 6.92 -1.41 -4.06
N ASN A 115 5.62 -1.27 -4.32
CA ASN A 115 5.08 -0.34 -5.32
C ASN A 115 5.45 1.11 -5.05
N VAL A 116 5.41 1.55 -3.78
CA VAL A 116 5.82 2.92 -3.42
C VAL A 116 7.26 3.20 -3.84
N TRP A 117 8.18 2.30 -3.49
CA TRP A 117 9.61 2.53 -3.67
C TRP A 117 10.14 2.20 -5.06
N MET A 118 9.60 1.16 -5.71
CA MET A 118 10.12 0.64 -6.97
C MET A 118 9.34 1.11 -8.20
N VAL A 119 8.07 1.53 -8.04
CA VAL A 119 7.22 1.90 -9.17
C VAL A 119 6.80 3.36 -9.11
N ILE A 120 6.10 3.75 -8.04
CA ILE A 120 5.53 5.09 -7.88
C ILE A 120 6.64 6.13 -7.80
N TRP A 121 7.63 5.94 -6.91
CA TRP A 121 8.69 6.93 -6.72
C TRP A 121 9.54 7.17 -7.98
N PRO A 122 10.10 6.15 -8.65
CA PRO A 122 10.91 6.37 -9.85
C PRO A 122 10.11 7.06 -10.97
N ALA A 123 8.85 6.67 -11.16
CA ALA A 123 7.99 7.25 -12.18
C ALA A 123 7.60 8.71 -11.85
N GLN A 124 7.33 9.01 -10.58
CA GLN A 124 7.05 10.38 -10.14
C GLN A 124 8.25 11.32 -10.27
N LYS A 125 9.49 10.81 -10.09
CA LYS A 125 10.69 11.61 -10.36
C LYS A 125 10.74 12.12 -11.80
N ILE A 126 10.35 11.29 -12.77
CA ILE A 126 10.31 11.67 -14.20
C ILE A 126 9.25 12.75 -14.42
N ALA A 127 8.02 12.52 -13.95
CA ALA A 127 6.92 13.47 -14.14
C ALA A 127 7.18 14.83 -13.46
N ILE A 128 7.71 14.81 -12.23
CA ILE A 128 8.04 16.04 -11.49
C ILE A 128 9.27 16.72 -12.09
N GLY A 129 10.29 15.94 -12.50
CA GLY A 129 11.47 16.47 -13.18
C GLY A 129 11.11 17.21 -14.46
N SER A 130 10.24 16.63 -15.29
CA SER A 130 9.71 17.32 -16.47
C SER A 130 8.99 18.62 -16.12
N SER A 131 8.20 18.64 -15.05
CA SER A 131 7.52 19.87 -14.59
C SER A 131 8.52 20.95 -14.13
N VAL A 132 9.65 20.57 -13.55
CA VAL A 132 10.75 21.50 -13.19
C VAL A 132 11.36 22.09 -14.46
N THR A 133 11.77 21.25 -15.41
CA THR A 133 12.37 21.69 -16.68
C THR A 133 11.48 22.66 -17.44
N VAL A 134 10.18 22.35 -17.56
CA VAL A 134 9.21 23.24 -18.23
C VAL A 134 9.09 24.58 -17.51
N SER A 135 9.14 24.59 -16.17
CA SER A 135 9.07 25.85 -15.40
C SER A 135 10.29 26.76 -15.56
N GLU A 136 11.40 26.21 -16.04
CA GLU A 136 12.65 26.91 -16.30
C GLU A 136 12.79 27.29 -17.80
N GLY A 137 11.74 27.07 -18.60
CA GLY A 137 11.71 27.38 -20.03
C GLY A 137 12.25 26.28 -20.95
N GLY A 138 12.53 25.09 -20.41
CA GLY A 138 12.89 23.90 -21.20
C GLY A 138 11.69 23.15 -21.76
N GLU A 139 11.96 22.12 -22.55
CA GLU A 139 10.92 21.26 -23.13
C GLU A 139 10.44 20.18 -22.15
N ALA A 140 9.18 19.74 -22.32
CA ALA A 140 8.62 18.65 -21.53
C ALA A 140 9.24 17.30 -21.94
N ASP A 141 9.47 16.43 -20.97
CA ASP A 141 9.95 15.08 -21.21
C ASP A 141 8.84 14.24 -21.86
N ALA A 142 9.14 13.65 -23.02
CA ALA A 142 8.20 12.79 -23.75
C ALA A 142 7.79 11.54 -22.95
N GLU A 143 8.60 11.07 -22.00
CA GLU A 143 8.27 9.94 -21.13
C GLU A 143 7.36 10.31 -19.94
N ALA A 144 7.24 11.60 -19.60
CA ALA A 144 6.51 12.04 -18.41
C ALA A 144 5.03 11.57 -18.37
N PRO A 145 4.26 11.60 -19.47
CA PRO A 145 2.88 11.09 -19.45
C PRO A 145 2.80 9.58 -19.17
N ALA A 146 3.71 8.79 -19.74
CA ALA A 146 3.76 7.35 -19.53
C ALA A 146 4.20 7.01 -18.10
N ALA A 147 5.16 7.75 -17.56
CA ALA A 147 5.59 7.63 -16.17
C ALA A 147 4.45 8.00 -15.19
N ALA A 148 3.76 9.12 -15.43
CA ALA A 148 2.60 9.52 -14.63
C ALA A 148 1.49 8.45 -14.64
N LYS A 149 1.20 7.85 -15.80
CA LYS A 149 0.24 6.73 -15.91
C LYS A 149 0.68 5.53 -15.09
N ARG A 150 1.95 5.11 -15.19
CA ARG A 150 2.53 4.01 -14.39
C ARG A 150 2.38 4.26 -12.89
N ALA A 151 2.77 5.45 -12.43
CA ALA A 151 2.62 5.83 -11.02
C ALA A 151 1.15 5.84 -10.58
N GLY A 152 0.26 6.35 -11.42
CA GLY A 152 -1.18 6.39 -11.18
C GLY A 152 -1.77 4.99 -10.99
N ARG A 153 -1.47 4.04 -11.90
CA ARG A 153 -1.97 2.66 -11.80
C ARG A 153 -1.48 1.95 -10.55
N ALA A 154 -0.19 2.05 -10.23
CA ALA A 154 0.37 1.49 -9.00
C ALA A 154 -0.23 2.11 -7.74
N SER A 155 -0.49 3.42 -7.75
CA SER A 155 -1.16 4.11 -6.63
C SER A 155 -2.62 3.67 -6.46
N ARG A 156 -3.33 3.43 -7.56
CA ARG A 156 -4.72 2.94 -7.56
C ARG A 156 -4.81 1.50 -7.04
N VAL A 157 -3.94 0.59 -7.49
CA VAL A 157 -3.95 -0.78 -6.97
C VAL A 157 -3.55 -0.83 -5.49
N ASN A 158 -2.61 0.03 -5.06
CA ASN A 158 -2.33 0.18 -3.64
C ASN A 158 -3.58 0.63 -2.85
N THR A 159 -4.39 1.53 -3.41
CA THR A 159 -5.64 1.98 -2.77
C THR A 159 -6.69 0.86 -2.74
N LEU A 160 -6.74 0.04 -3.78
CA LEU A 160 -7.59 -1.15 -3.80
C LEU A 160 -7.18 -2.11 -2.68
N PHE A 161 -5.88 -2.43 -2.59
CA PHE A 161 -5.34 -3.37 -1.61
C PHE A 161 -5.33 -2.84 -0.17
N SER A 162 -5.28 -1.53 0.03
CA SER A 162 -5.28 -0.97 1.39
C SER A 162 -6.57 -1.29 2.15
N LEU A 163 -7.71 -1.40 1.45
CA LEU A 163 -9.00 -1.71 2.06
C LEU A 163 -9.03 -3.10 2.71
N PRO A 164 -8.79 -4.22 1.99
CA PRO A 164 -8.70 -5.54 2.61
C PRO A 164 -7.48 -5.68 3.52
N LEU A 165 -6.35 -5.01 3.24
CA LEU A 165 -5.19 -5.01 4.12
C LEU A 165 -5.55 -4.52 5.52
N ILE A 166 -6.23 -3.39 5.65
CA ILE A 166 -6.61 -2.82 6.94
C ILE A 166 -7.51 -3.81 7.68
N PHE A 167 -8.48 -4.40 6.99
CA PHE A 167 -9.35 -5.43 7.57
C PHE A 167 -8.53 -6.62 8.10
N PHE A 168 -7.63 -7.16 7.29
CA PHE A 168 -6.79 -8.30 7.66
C PHE A 168 -5.81 -7.98 8.81
N MET A 169 -5.29 -6.77 8.89
CA MET A 169 -4.43 -6.35 10.01
C MET A 169 -5.20 -6.17 11.31
N MET A 170 -6.49 -5.78 11.25
CA MET A 170 -7.37 -5.73 12.43
C MET A 170 -7.91 -7.11 12.82
N TRP A 171 -7.93 -8.06 11.89
CA TRP A 171 -8.55 -9.37 12.08
C TRP A 171 -8.14 -10.10 13.36
N PRO A 172 -6.84 -10.27 13.70
CA PRO A 172 -6.44 -11.03 14.89
C PRO A 172 -7.01 -10.50 16.20
N SER A 173 -7.11 -9.17 16.34
CA SER A 173 -7.50 -8.51 17.59
C SER A 173 -9.00 -8.31 17.74
N HIS A 174 -9.77 -8.40 16.65
CA HIS A 174 -11.20 -8.09 16.67
C HIS A 174 -12.10 -9.27 16.32
N PHE A 175 -11.64 -10.18 15.45
CA PHE A 175 -12.49 -11.22 14.88
C PHE A 175 -11.87 -12.60 14.99
N GLY A 176 -10.56 -12.74 14.76
CA GLY A 176 -9.90 -14.03 14.54
C GLY A 176 -10.05 -15.02 15.68
N LEU A 177 -10.16 -14.57 16.93
CA LEU A 177 -10.39 -15.44 18.10
C LEU A 177 -11.80 -16.05 18.14
N ASN A 178 -12.75 -15.52 17.38
CA ASN A 178 -14.12 -16.04 17.29
C ASN A 178 -14.28 -17.12 16.21
N PHE A 179 -13.20 -17.46 15.49
CA PHE A 179 -13.22 -18.45 14.41
C PHE A 179 -12.23 -19.58 14.72
N ASP A 180 -12.69 -20.81 14.53
CA ASP A 180 -11.82 -21.98 14.59
C ASP A 180 -10.77 -21.93 13.47
N SER A 181 -9.65 -22.63 13.70
CA SER A 181 -8.63 -22.78 12.67
C SER A 181 -9.20 -23.55 11.48
N PRO A 182 -9.20 -22.97 10.27
CA PRO A 182 -9.81 -23.62 9.13
C PRO A 182 -9.08 -24.92 8.76
N GLU A 183 -9.84 -25.90 8.31
CA GLU A 183 -9.30 -27.17 7.82
C GLU A 183 -8.38 -26.98 6.61
N GLY A 184 -7.50 -27.97 6.37
CA GLY A 184 -6.48 -27.88 5.32
C GLY A 184 -7.03 -27.55 3.92
N GLY A 185 -8.14 -28.17 3.52
CA GLY A 185 -8.79 -27.90 2.24
C GLY A 185 -9.32 -26.48 2.14
N THR A 186 -10.03 -26.00 3.16
CA THR A 186 -10.55 -24.63 3.23
C THR A 186 -9.42 -23.60 3.20
N ARG A 187 -8.33 -23.83 3.94
CA ARG A 187 -7.14 -22.97 3.89
C ARG A 187 -6.57 -22.89 2.48
N ALA A 188 -6.42 -24.02 1.79
CA ALA A 188 -5.89 -24.04 0.43
C ALA A 188 -6.76 -23.22 -0.53
N VAL A 189 -8.09 -23.35 -0.44
CA VAL A 189 -9.02 -22.55 -1.25
C VAL A 189 -8.87 -21.06 -0.97
N LEU A 190 -8.80 -20.65 0.30
CA LEU A 190 -8.62 -19.24 0.69
C LEU A 190 -7.32 -18.67 0.12
N TRP A 191 -6.22 -19.41 0.21
CA TRP A 191 -4.93 -19.00 -0.36
C TRP A 191 -4.97 -18.89 -1.88
N ILE A 192 -5.62 -19.83 -2.58
CA ILE A 192 -5.76 -19.80 -4.04
C ILE A 192 -6.57 -18.59 -4.46
N VAL A 193 -7.73 -18.35 -3.84
CA VAL A 193 -8.58 -17.20 -4.16
C VAL A 193 -7.83 -15.89 -3.92
N PHE A 194 -7.19 -15.75 -2.76
CA PHE A 194 -6.36 -14.59 -2.45
C PHE A 194 -5.25 -14.38 -3.50
N ALA A 195 -4.49 -15.43 -3.81
CA ALA A 195 -3.37 -15.34 -4.75
C ALA A 195 -3.83 -14.96 -6.16
N VAL A 196 -4.94 -15.52 -6.64
CA VAL A 196 -5.51 -15.19 -7.95
C VAL A 196 -5.89 -13.71 -8.02
N ILE A 197 -6.60 -13.20 -7.02
CA ILE A 197 -7.03 -11.78 -6.97
C ILE A 197 -5.80 -10.87 -6.89
N TRP A 198 -4.93 -11.12 -5.91
CA TRP A 198 -3.73 -10.33 -5.68
C TRP A 198 -2.83 -10.27 -6.91
N LEU A 199 -2.46 -11.41 -7.49
CA LEU A 199 -1.58 -11.47 -8.66
C LEU A 199 -2.22 -10.85 -9.89
N THR A 200 -3.52 -11.10 -10.13
CA THR A 200 -4.22 -10.53 -11.29
C THR A 200 -4.23 -9.01 -11.21
N MET A 201 -4.59 -8.46 -10.05
CA MET A 201 -4.69 -7.01 -9.88
C MET A 201 -3.31 -6.33 -9.93
N GLU A 202 -2.31 -6.90 -9.27
CA GLU A 202 -0.95 -6.35 -9.26
C GLU A 202 -0.33 -6.41 -10.67
N LEU A 203 -0.35 -7.57 -11.32
CA LEU A 203 0.21 -7.70 -12.67
C LEU A 203 -0.53 -6.85 -13.70
N SER A 204 -1.84 -6.66 -13.54
CA SER A 204 -2.64 -5.74 -14.36
C SER A 204 -2.20 -4.28 -14.14
N ALA A 205 -2.02 -3.85 -12.89
CA ALA A 205 -1.61 -2.48 -12.56
C ALA A 205 -0.18 -2.16 -13.04
N LEU A 206 0.71 -3.16 -13.03
CA LEU A 206 2.06 -3.09 -13.58
C LEU A 206 2.10 -3.17 -15.13
N GLY A 207 0.95 -3.31 -15.78
CA GLY A 207 0.83 -3.43 -17.23
C GLY A 207 1.37 -4.74 -17.81
N LYS A 208 1.60 -5.75 -16.96
CA LYS A 208 2.08 -7.09 -17.36
C LYS A 208 0.98 -7.95 -17.97
N ILE A 209 -0.28 -7.61 -17.74
CA ILE A 209 -1.45 -8.25 -18.36
C ILE A 209 -2.12 -7.20 -19.25
N GLY A 210 -1.93 -7.31 -20.57
CA GLY A 210 -2.64 -6.47 -21.55
C GLY A 210 -2.29 -4.97 -21.53
N GLY A 211 -1.18 -4.56 -20.90
CA GLY A 211 -0.78 -3.14 -20.79
C GLY A 211 -1.56 -2.33 -19.75
N TYR A 212 -1.28 -1.03 -19.63
CA TYR A 212 -1.89 -0.18 -18.59
C TYR A 212 -3.37 0.16 -18.83
N ASP A 213 -3.85 0.03 -20.06
CA ASP A 213 -5.22 0.38 -20.47
C ASP A 213 -6.06 -0.88 -20.75
N ASN A 214 -5.67 -2.02 -20.17
CA ASN A 214 -6.42 -3.27 -20.28
C ASN A 214 -7.81 -3.16 -19.64
N LYS A 215 -8.70 -4.12 -19.95
CA LYS A 215 -10.09 -4.13 -19.45
C LYS A 215 -10.21 -4.16 -17.93
N ILE A 216 -9.32 -4.88 -17.23
CA ILE A 216 -9.33 -4.96 -15.77
C ILE A 216 -9.05 -3.58 -15.18
N ASN A 217 -7.98 -2.91 -15.64
CA ASN A 217 -7.64 -1.56 -15.21
C ASN A 217 -8.75 -0.56 -15.53
N ALA A 218 -9.37 -0.67 -16.71
CA ALA A 218 -10.47 0.21 -17.11
C ALA A 218 -11.70 0.09 -16.18
N VAL A 219 -11.99 -1.12 -15.67
CA VAL A 219 -13.13 -1.38 -14.79
C VAL A 219 -12.83 -1.09 -13.32
N VAL A 220 -11.60 -1.39 -12.86
CA VAL A 220 -11.27 -1.40 -11.43
C VAL A 220 -10.42 -0.19 -11.01
N LEU A 221 -9.50 0.26 -11.86
CA LEU A 221 -8.45 1.23 -11.49
C LEU A 221 -8.55 2.58 -12.21
N GLU A 222 -9.48 2.74 -13.15
CA GLU A 222 -9.65 3.99 -13.92
C GLU A 222 -10.14 5.12 -13.04
N LYS A 223 -11.28 4.91 -12.38
CA LYS A 223 -11.89 5.86 -11.49
C LYS A 223 -11.63 5.46 -10.05
N HIS A 224 -11.27 6.44 -9.22
CA HIS A 224 -11.10 6.21 -7.80
C HIS A 224 -12.37 5.67 -7.12
N GLN A 225 -13.56 6.06 -7.59
CA GLN A 225 -14.82 5.51 -7.06
C GLN A 225 -14.95 4.02 -7.34
N ASP A 226 -14.54 3.55 -8.51
CA ASP A 226 -14.62 2.14 -8.85
C ASP A 226 -13.59 1.32 -8.07
N THR A 227 -12.38 1.87 -7.87
CA THR A 227 -11.38 1.29 -6.97
C THR A 227 -11.92 1.09 -5.55
N ILE A 228 -12.68 2.07 -5.02
CA ILE A 228 -13.32 1.94 -3.70
C ILE A 228 -14.38 0.83 -3.73
N LYS A 229 -15.29 0.85 -4.70
CA LYS A 229 -16.36 -0.16 -4.80
C LYS A 229 -15.80 -1.57 -4.84
N TRP A 230 -14.81 -1.81 -5.69
CA TRP A 230 -14.18 -3.12 -5.85
C TRP A 230 -13.28 -3.51 -4.68
N GLY A 231 -12.73 -2.55 -3.93
CA GLY A 231 -11.91 -2.88 -2.76
C GLY A 231 -12.72 -3.25 -1.52
N PHE A 232 -14.04 -3.01 -1.53
CA PHE A 232 -14.97 -3.49 -0.52
C PHE A 232 -15.68 -4.80 -0.89
N LEU A 233 -15.52 -5.27 -2.13
CA LEU A 233 -16.06 -6.54 -2.64
C LEU A 233 -15.02 -7.66 -2.53
#